data_AF-A0A7C3Q2Y9-F1
#
_entry.id   AF-A0A7C3Q2Y9-F1
#
_cell.length_a   1.000
_cell.length_b   1.000
_cell.length_c   1.000
_cell.angle_alpha   90.00
_cell.angle_beta   90.00
_cell.angle_gamma   90.00
#
_symmetry.space_group_name_H-M   'P 1'
#
loop_
_entity.id
_entity.type
_entity.pdbx_description
1 polymer ?
#
loop_
_entity_poly.entity_id
_entity_poly.type
_entity_poly.pdbx_seq_one_letter_code
_entity_poly.pdbx_strand_id
1 'polypeptide(L)'
;MVVEIDPAFAASARGRALSPEATAALCGMLPLVMPHAADLTLDATATQIAEWVGPESGVGRVPILRGIQELLAAGLLTRKSLGRGHGRFTIAAVAVRRSPSTFAARPWLLA
;
A
#
# COMPACT_ATOMS: atom_id res chain seq x y z
N MET A 1 -11.25 4.53 -8.94
CA MET A 1 -11.23 4.24 -7.49
C MET A 1 -9.81 4.50 -6.99
N VAL A 2 -9.62 5.42 -6.05
CA VAL A 2 -8.30 5.71 -5.48
C VAL A 2 -8.24 5.02 -4.12
N VAL A 3 -7.13 4.33 -3.85
CA VAL A 3 -6.87 3.74 -2.53
C VAL A 3 -5.88 4.64 -1.82
N GLU A 4 -6.24 5.06 -0.61
CA GLU A 4 -5.43 5.95 0.23
C GLU A 4 -5.28 5.33 1.62
N ILE A 5 -4.29 5.76 2.38
CA ILE A 5 -4.22 5.44 3.81
C ILE A 5 -5.46 6.02 4.50
N ASP A 6 -6.09 5.23 5.36
CA ASP A 6 -7.22 5.70 6.15
C ASP A 6 -6.73 6.77 7.16
N PRO A 7 -7.27 8.01 7.15
CA PRO A 7 -6.88 9.04 8.11
C PRO A 7 -7.14 8.64 9.57
N ALA A 8 -8.16 7.81 9.85
CA ALA A 8 -8.40 7.27 11.19
C ALA A 8 -7.29 6.30 11.62
N PHE A 9 -6.80 5.49 10.69
CA PHE A 9 -5.64 4.64 10.93
C PHE A 9 -4.36 5.46 11.13
N ALA A 10 -4.12 6.46 10.27
CA ALA A 10 -2.97 7.35 10.38
C ALA A 10 -2.93 8.08 11.74
N ALA A 11 -4.09 8.46 12.28
CA ALA A 11 -4.22 9.08 13.61
C ALA A 11 -4.09 8.09 14.78
N SER A 12 -4.25 6.79 14.53
CA SER A 12 -4.18 5.74 15.57
C SER A 12 -2.75 5.57 16.12
N ALA A 13 -2.63 4.94 17.29
CA ALA A 13 -1.32 4.59 17.86
C ALA A 13 -0.53 3.64 16.94
N ARG A 14 -1.22 2.75 16.22
CA ARG A 14 -0.59 1.83 15.25
C ARG A 14 -0.04 2.57 14.03
N GLY A 15 -0.82 3.50 13.47
CA GLY A 15 -0.38 4.30 12.32
C GLY A 15 0.80 5.21 12.67
N ARG A 16 0.77 5.84 13.85
CA ARG A 16 1.87 6.71 14.33
C ARG A 16 3.14 5.96 14.73
N ALA A 17 3.04 4.65 15.03
CA ALA A 17 4.18 3.83 15.37
C ALA A 17 4.96 3.32 14.14
N LEU A 18 4.45 3.53 12.92
CA LEU A 18 5.13 3.13 11.70
C LEU A 18 6.36 3.99 11.45
N SER A 19 7.44 3.33 11.03
CA SER A 19 8.62 4.03 10.55
C SER A 19 8.30 4.84 9.27
N PRO A 20 9.10 5.87 8.98
CA PRO A 20 9.03 6.58 7.69
C PRO A 20 9.15 5.63 6.49
N GLU A 21 9.99 4.59 6.61
CA GLU A 21 10.19 3.56 5.60
C GLU A 21 8.93 2.70 5.38
N ALA A 22 8.29 2.27 6.47
CA ALA A 22 7.05 1.51 6.41
C ALA A 22 5.90 2.34 5.82
N THR A 23 5.83 3.62 6.19
CA THR A 23 4.86 4.56 5.65
C THR A 23 5.09 4.78 4.15
N ALA A 24 6.34 5.00 3.73
CA ALA A 24 6.71 5.15 2.33
C ALA A 24 6.42 3.89 1.50
N ALA A 25 6.73 2.72 2.05
CA ALA A 25 6.42 1.43 1.43
C ALA A 25 4.90 1.26 1.25
N LEU A 26 4.11 1.53 2.29
CA LEU A 26 2.65 1.44 2.23
C LEU A 26 2.11 2.39 1.16
N CYS A 27 2.48 3.67 1.19
CA CYS A 27 2.06 4.67 0.22
C CYS A 27 2.41 4.26 -1.22
N GLY A 28 3.62 3.76 -1.46
CA GLY A 28 4.04 3.33 -2.80
C GLY A 28 3.38 2.05 -3.29
N MET A 29 2.89 1.20 -2.38
CA MET A 29 2.14 0.00 -2.75
C MET A 29 0.69 0.30 -3.16
N LEU A 30 0.06 1.36 -2.62
CA LEU A 30 -1.37 1.65 -2.86
C LEU A 30 -1.75 1.84 -4.33
N PRO A 31 -0.95 2.48 -5.20
CA PRO A 31 -1.26 2.58 -6.62
C PRO A 31 -1.19 1.23 -7.36
N LEU A 32 -0.46 0.26 -6.80
CA LEU A 32 -0.16 -1.03 -7.44
C LEU A 32 -1.14 -2.13 -7.05
N VAL A 33 -1.93 -1.93 -5.98
CA VAL A 33 -2.85 -2.98 -5.51
C VAL A 33 -4.01 -3.20 -6.47
N MET A 34 -4.36 -4.46 -6.63
CA MET A 34 -5.54 -4.92 -7.33
C MET A 34 -6.59 -5.42 -6.34
N PRO A 35 -7.88 -5.09 -6.57
CA PRO A 35 -8.96 -5.70 -5.80
C PRO A 35 -9.04 -7.20 -6.09
N HIS A 36 -9.08 -8.02 -5.05
CA HIS A 36 -9.29 -9.46 -5.15
C HIS A 36 -10.32 -9.90 -4.09
N ALA A 37 -11.51 -10.28 -4.55
CA ALA A 37 -12.68 -10.47 -3.69
C ALA A 37 -12.96 -9.23 -2.82
N ALA A 38 -12.78 -9.31 -1.50
CA ALA A 38 -12.95 -8.19 -0.57
C ALA A 38 -11.63 -7.44 -0.28
N ASP A 39 -10.49 -8.04 -0.60
CA ASP A 39 -9.19 -7.56 -0.16
C ASP A 39 -8.47 -6.74 -1.25
N LEU A 40 -7.45 -5.99 -0.83
CA LEU A 40 -6.52 -5.30 -1.72
C LEU A 40 -5.21 -6.07 -1.73
N THR A 41 -4.85 -6.57 -2.92
CA THR A 41 -3.73 -7.50 -3.08
C THR A 41 -2.73 -7.00 -4.10
N LEU A 42 -1.47 -7.38 -3.94
CA LEU A 42 -0.38 -7.08 -4.86
C LEU A 42 0.41 -8.35 -5.14
N ASP A 43 0.44 -8.78 -6.39
CA ASP A 43 1.18 -9.95 -6.84
C ASP A 43 2.60 -9.53 -7.25
N ALA A 44 3.52 -9.57 -6.29
CA ALA A 44 4.91 -9.17 -6.48
C ALA A 44 5.82 -9.80 -5.41
N THR A 45 7.11 -9.84 -5.66
CA THR A 45 8.11 -10.11 -4.61
C THR A 45 8.42 -8.83 -3.84
N ALA A 46 8.86 -8.94 -2.57
CA ALA A 46 9.29 -7.78 -1.78
C ALA A 46 10.39 -6.98 -2.50
N THR A 47 11.28 -7.68 -3.21
CA THR A 47 12.32 -7.08 -4.06
C THR A 47 11.76 -6.23 -5.18
N GLN A 48 10.79 -6.75 -5.93
CA GLN A 48 10.12 -6.00 -7.01
C GLN A 48 9.41 -4.76 -6.47
N ILE A 49 8.71 -4.88 -5.34
CA ILE A 49 8.04 -3.75 -4.70
C ILE A 49 9.07 -2.67 -4.34
N ALA A 50 10.20 -3.07 -3.74
CA ALA A 50 11.23 -2.13 -3.34
C ALA A 50 11.96 -1.49 -4.54
N GLU A 51 12.03 -2.17 -5.68
CA GLU A 51 12.56 -1.62 -6.94
C GLU A 51 11.60 -0.59 -7.55
N TRP A 52 10.29 -0.83 -7.48
CA TRP A 52 9.28 0.11 -7.97
C TRP A 52 9.16 1.35 -7.07
N VAL A 53 9.07 1.14 -5.75
CA VAL A 53 8.79 2.22 -4.78
C VAL A 53 10.06 2.96 -4.35
N GLY A 54 11.20 2.29 -4.30
CA GLY A 54 12.46 2.87 -3.80
C GLY A 54 12.87 4.18 -4.49
N PRO A 55 12.90 4.24 -5.83
CA PRO A 55 13.20 5.47 -6.56
C PRO A 55 12.15 6.57 -6.39
N GLU A 56 10.87 6.21 -6.43
CA GLU A 56 9.75 7.17 -6.36
C GLU A 56 9.61 7.82 -4.98
N SER A 57 9.92 7.07 -3.92
CA SER A 57 9.84 7.53 -2.55
C SER A 57 11.06 8.35 -2.09
N GLY A 58 12.17 8.33 -2.83
CA GLY A 58 13.43 8.97 -2.45
C GLY A 58 14.17 8.31 -1.27
N VAL A 59 13.61 7.25 -0.67
CA VAL A 59 14.19 6.52 0.47
C VAL A 59 15.13 5.40 0.01
N GLY A 60 14.98 4.96 -1.25
CA GLY A 60 15.80 3.91 -1.84
C GLY A 60 15.33 2.49 -1.49
N ARG A 61 15.86 1.50 -2.21
CA ARG A 61 15.38 0.12 -2.19
C ARG A 61 15.52 -0.57 -0.83
N VAL A 62 16.67 -0.46 -0.18
CA VAL A 62 16.97 -1.19 1.07
C VAL A 62 16.07 -0.72 2.23
N PRO A 63 15.86 0.59 2.44
CA PRO A 63 14.90 1.07 3.44
C PRO A 63 13.47 0.60 3.16
N ILE A 64 13.00 0.61 1.90
CA ILE A 64 11.67 0.10 1.56
C ILE A 64 11.52 -1.39 1.90
N LEU A 65 12.56 -2.22 1.67
CA LEU A 65 12.53 -3.62 2.11
C LEU A 65 12.35 -3.77 3.63
N ARG A 66 13.00 -2.91 4.43
CA ARG A 66 12.80 -2.89 5.88
C ARG A 66 11.38 -2.45 6.24
N GLY A 67 10.84 -1.44 5.57
CA GLY A 67 9.46 -1.00 5.73
C GLY A 67 8.45 -2.12 5.44
N ILE A 68 8.65 -2.90 4.38
CA ILE A 68 7.82 -4.06 4.06
C ILE A 68 7.88 -5.12 5.17
N GLN A 69 9.07 -5.39 5.72
CA GLN A 69 9.22 -6.33 6.84
C GLN A 69 8.50 -5.85 8.11
N GLU A 70 8.58 -4.56 8.41
CA GLU A 70 7.87 -3.95 9.53
C GLU A 70 6.35 -4.05 9.36
N LEU A 71 5.83 -3.74 8.16
CA LEU A 71 4.40 -3.86 7.87
C LEU A 71 3.90 -5.30 8.01
N LEU A 72 4.72 -6.31 7.64
CA LEU A 72 4.41 -7.72 7.87
C LEU A 72 4.39 -8.06 9.37
N ALA A 73 5.39 -7.59 10.13
CA ALA A 73 5.47 -7.82 11.57
C ALA A 73 4.30 -7.14 12.33
N ALA A 74 3.86 -5.98 11.85
CA ALA A 74 2.72 -5.24 12.39
C ALA A 74 1.35 -5.83 12.00
N GLY A 75 1.31 -6.85 11.12
CA GLY A 75 0.08 -7.44 10.60
C GLY A 75 -0.70 -6.54 9.64
N LEU A 76 -0.07 -5.49 9.12
CA LEU A 76 -0.65 -4.57 8.13
C LEU A 76 -0.49 -5.09 6.69
N LEU A 77 0.50 -5.95 6.49
CA LEU A 77 0.66 -6.77 5.31
C LEU A 77 0.56 -8.25 5.66
N THR A 78 -0.02 -9.03 4.77
CA THR A 78 0.03 -10.49 4.82
C THR A 78 0.60 -11.02 3.51
N ARG A 79 1.55 -11.95 3.58
CA ARG A 79 2.15 -12.57 2.38
C ARG A 79 1.66 -14.00 2.23
N LYS A 80 1.04 -14.32 1.09
CA LYS A 80 0.72 -15.69 0.67
C LYS A 80 1.71 -16.13 -0.41
N SER A 81 2.33 -17.29 -0.26
CA SER A 81 3.20 -17.84 -1.33
C SER A 81 2.33 -18.37 -2.47
N LEU A 82 2.64 -17.97 -3.70
CA LEU A 82 1.99 -18.47 -4.92
C LEU A 82 2.83 -19.54 -5.64
N GLY A 83 3.99 -19.92 -5.09
CA GLY A 83 4.96 -20.81 -5.72
C GLY A 83 6.01 -20.07 -6.57
N ARG A 84 7.13 -20.75 -6.89
CA ARG A 84 8.27 -20.22 -7.68
C ARG A 84 8.77 -18.83 -7.23
N GLY A 85 8.83 -18.57 -5.92
CA GLY A 85 9.34 -17.32 -5.37
C GLY A 85 8.38 -16.12 -5.41
N HIS A 86 7.24 -16.24 -6.11
CA HIS A 86 6.22 -15.20 -6.16
C HIS A 86 5.32 -15.24 -4.92
N GLY A 87 4.99 -14.04 -4.42
CA GLY A 87 4.07 -13.86 -3.30
C GLY A 87 2.92 -12.93 -3.68
N ARG A 88 1.75 -13.19 -3.09
CA ARG A 88 0.65 -12.24 -3.03
C ARG A 88 0.72 -11.51 -1.70
N PHE A 89 0.92 -10.21 -1.74
CA PHE A 89 0.78 -9.34 -0.58
C PHE A 89 -0.68 -8.91 -0.47
N THR A 90 -1.21 -8.89 0.74
CA THR A 90 -2.57 -8.40 1.04
C THR A 90 -2.44 -7.28 2.04
N ILE A 91 -3.04 -6.13 1.75
CA ILE A 91 -3.06 -4.97 2.66
C ILE A 91 -4.26 -5.09 3.58
N ALA A 92 -4.03 -4.95 4.89
CA ALA A 92 -5.10 -4.97 5.87
C ALA A 92 -6.08 -3.82 5.63
N ALA A 93 -7.38 -4.12 5.55
CA ALA A 93 -8.43 -3.13 5.27
C ALA A 93 -8.46 -1.98 6.29
N VAL A 94 -7.99 -2.21 7.52
CA VAL A 94 -7.90 -1.17 8.55
C VAL A 94 -6.92 -0.05 8.18
N ALA A 95 -5.92 -0.33 7.32
CA ALA A 95 -4.89 0.65 6.98
C ALA A 95 -5.29 1.57 5.82
N VAL A 96 -6.35 1.23 5.09
CA VAL A 96 -6.64 1.81 3.78
C VAL A 96 -8.12 2.07 3.59
N ARG A 97 -8.45 3.20 2.99
CA ARG A 97 -9.81 3.52 2.55
C ARG A 97 -9.89 3.57 1.03
N ARG A 98 -11.04 3.17 0.49
CA ARG A 98 -11.37 3.35 -0.92
C ARG A 98 -12.10 4.67 -1.05
N SER A 99 -11.44 5.66 -1.65
CA SER A 99 -12.11 6.89 -2.04
C SER A 99 -12.79 6.65 -3.39
N PRO A 100 -14.12 6.92 -3.53
CA PRO A 100 -14.69 7.03 -4.86
C PRO A 100 -13.85 8.08 -5.56
N SER A 101 -13.21 7.73 -6.67
CA SER A 101 -12.46 8.71 -7.45
C SER A 101 -13.44 9.80 -7.79
N THR A 102 -13.33 10.94 -7.13
CA THR A 102 -14.10 12.13 -7.40
C THR A 102 -13.64 12.66 -8.74
N PHE A 103 -13.97 11.94 -9.81
CA PHE A 103 -14.47 12.58 -11.00
C PHE A 103 -15.84 13.12 -10.61
N ALA A 104 -15.84 14.12 -9.71
CA ALA A 104 -16.96 15.03 -9.60
C ALA A 104 -17.22 15.46 -11.02
N ALA A 105 -18.46 15.26 -11.45
CA ALA A 105 -19.02 15.89 -12.63
C ALA A 105 -18.39 17.28 -12.75
N ARG A 106 -17.56 17.48 -13.77
CA ARG A 106 -17.07 18.79 -14.13
C ARG A 106 -18.33 19.62 -14.35
N PRO A 107 -18.64 20.64 -13.51
CA PRO A 107 -19.86 21.42 -13.69
C PRO A 107 -19.86 22.23 -14.99
N TRP A 108 -18.74 22.24 -15.72
CA TRP A 108 -18.58 22.89 -17.01
C TRP A 108 -18.88 22.01 -18.23
N LEU A 109 -19.21 20.72 -18.05
CA LEU A 109 -19.64 19.84 -19.15
C LEU A 109 -21.16 19.88 -19.43
N LEU A 110 -21.88 20.83 -18.82
CA LEU A 110 -23.32 21.09 -19.06
C LEU A 110 -23.58 22.55 -19.52
N ALA A 111 -22.63 23.16 -20.24
CA ALA A 111 -22.80 24.47 -20.86
C ALA A 111 -22.71 24.36 -22.38
#